data_AF-A0A841THE6-F1
#
_entry.id   AF-A0A841THE6-F1
#
_cell.length_a   1.000
_cell.length_b   1.000
_cell.length_c   1.000
_cell.angle_alpha   90.00
_cell.angle_beta   90.00
_cell.angle_gamma   90.00
#
_symmetry.space_group_name_H-M   'P 1'
#
loop_
_entity.id
_entity.type
_entity.pdbx_description
1 polymer ?
#
loop_
_entity_poly.entity_id
_entity_poly.type
_entity_poly.pdbx_seq_one_letter_code
_entity_poly.pdbx_strand_id
1 'polypeptide(L)' 'MFSARSLSDKALLLRPLKDEHLLEVYREAKKMNLSSEFIELLEEAIEMRELGRLKA' A
#
# COMPACT_ATOMS: atom_id res chain seq x y z
N MET A 1 -6.88 -27.28 8.45
CA MET A 1 -6.76 -26.78 7.06
C MET A 1 -6.43 -25.29 7.12
N PHE A 2 -5.15 -24.91 7.03
CA PHE A 2 -4.79 -23.50 6.90
C PHE A 2 -5.05 -23.08 5.45
N SER A 3 -5.99 -22.15 5.30
CA SER A 3 -6.55 -21.73 4.02
C SER A 3 -5.46 -21.13 3.13
N ALA A 4 -5.24 -21.73 1.96
CA ALA A 4 -4.34 -21.23 0.92
C ALA A 4 -4.65 -19.78 0.46
N ARG A 5 -5.79 -19.22 0.88
CA ARG A 5 -6.17 -17.82 0.67
C ARG A 5 -5.27 -16.85 1.46
N SER A 6 -4.90 -17.19 2.70
CA SER A 6 -4.07 -16.32 3.55
C SER A 6 -2.64 -16.10 3.02
N LEU A 7 -2.10 -17.09 2.30
CA LEU A 7 -0.81 -16.97 1.63
C LEU A 7 -0.86 -16.08 0.38
N SER A 8 -2.01 -16.03 -0.32
CA SER A 8 -2.18 -15.14 -1.48
C SER A 8 -2.21 -13.66 -1.07
N ASP A 9 -2.89 -13.32 0.04
CA ASP A 9 -2.91 -11.96 0.57
C ASP A 9 -1.51 -11.48 0.96
N LYS A 10 -0.69 -12.37 1.55
CA LYS A 10 0.71 -12.05 1.89
C LYS A 10 1.63 -12.09 0.67
N ALA A 11 1.34 -12.90 -0.34
CA ALA A 11 2.11 -12.91 -1.58
C ALA A 11 1.91 -11.63 -2.40
N LEU A 12 0.77 -10.93 -2.25
CA LEU A 12 0.58 -9.58 -2.79
C LEU A 12 1.46 -8.55 -2.09
N LEU A 13 1.67 -8.67 -0.76
CA LEU A 13 2.61 -7.83 -0.01
C LEU A 13 4.08 -7.99 -0.45
N LEU A 14 4.43 -9.17 -0.99
CA LEU A 14 5.79 -9.51 -1.43
C LEU A 14 6.05 -9.24 -2.91
N ARG A 15 5.05 -8.81 -3.68
CA ARG A 15 5.30 -8.28 -5.02
C ARG A 15 6.05 -6.97 -4.86
N PRO A 16 7.04 -6.65 -5.73
CA PRO A 16 7.58 -5.30 -5.76
C PRO A 16 6.41 -4.34 -5.89
N LEU A 17 6.21 -3.49 -4.86
CA LEU A 17 5.10 -2.55 -4.80
C LEU A 17 5.10 -1.77 -6.11
N LYS A 18 4.15 -2.10 -6.99
CA LYS A 18 3.86 -1.30 -8.16
C LYS A 18 3.11 -0.07 -7.68
N ASP A 19 3.29 1.03 -8.39
CA ASP A 19 2.77 2.33 -8.00
C ASP A 19 1.24 2.32 -7.80
N GLU A 20 0.53 1.56 -8.64
CA GLU A 20 -0.91 1.31 -8.53
C GLU A 20 -1.29 0.67 -7.19
N HIS A 21 -0.55 -0.36 -6.75
CA HIS A 21 -0.84 -1.06 -5.51
C HIS A 21 -0.55 -0.20 -4.28
N LEU A 22 0.52 0.61 -4.31
CA LEU A 22 0.86 1.53 -3.23
C LEU A 22 -0.26 2.57 -3.01
N LEU A 23 -0.83 3.09 -4.09
CA LEU A 23 -1.96 4.02 -4.03
C LEU A 23 -3.25 3.34 -3.53
N GLU A 24 -3.53 2.11 -3.94
CA GLU A 24 -4.67 1.34 -3.44
C GLU A 24 -4.58 1.09 -1.93
N VAL A 25 -3.42 0.60 -1.47
CA VAL A 25 -3.19 0.32 -0.04
C VAL A 25 -3.30 1.61 0.79
N TYR A 26 -2.76 2.73 0.32
CA TYR A 26 -2.90 4.03 0.98
C TYR A 26 -4.35 4.49 1.11
N ARG A 27 -5.13 4.37 0.04
CA ARG A 27 -6.56 4.73 0.06
C ARG A 27 -7.35 3.87 1.03
N GLU A 28 -7.12 2.56 1.01
CA GLU A 28 -7.80 1.63 1.92
C GLU A 28 -7.36 1.85 3.38
N ALA A 29 -6.06 2.09 3.62
CA ALA A 29 -5.54 2.41 4.95
C ALA A 29 -6.21 3.64 5.56
N LYS A 30 -6.41 4.70 4.76
CA LYS A 30 -7.15 5.90 5.19
C LYS A 30 -8.63 5.62 5.46
N LYS A 31 -9.30 4.85 4.60
CA LYS A 31 -10.72 4.48 4.83
C LYS A 31 -10.92 3.64 6.08
N MET A 32 -9.99 2.72 6.33
CA MET A 32 -10.03 1.81 7.49
C MET A 32 -9.56 2.48 8.79
N ASN A 33 -9.11 3.75 8.74
CA ASN A 33 -8.49 4.47 9.86
C ASN A 33 -7.38 3.63 10.52
N LEU A 34 -6.48 3.08 9.70
CA LEU A 34 -5.30 2.38 10.21
C LEU A 34 -4.37 3.36 10.95
N SER A 35 -3.37 2.79 11.64
CA SER A 35 -2.36 3.55 12.39
C SER A 35 -1.77 4.69 11.57
N SER A 36 -1.59 5.87 12.20
CA SER A 36 -0.95 7.01 11.58
C SER A 36 0.45 6.68 11.10
N GLU A 37 1.22 5.94 11.90
CA GLU A 37 2.56 5.44 11.53
C GLU A 37 2.53 4.63 10.22
N PHE A 38 1.51 3.79 10.03
CA PHE A 38 1.40 3.01 8.79
C PHE A 38 1.07 3.91 7.58
N ILE A 39 0.22 4.91 7.79
CA ILE A 39 -0.16 5.86 6.74
C ILE A 39 1.06 6.74 6.35
N GLU A 40 1.85 7.19 7.34
CA GLU A 40 3.07 7.97 7.13
C GLU A 40 4.11 7.20 6.29
N LEU A 41 4.32 5.92 6.59
CA LEU A 41 5.20 5.06 5.79
C LEU A 41 4.75 4.92 4.33
N LEU A 42 3.44 4.92 4.07
CA LEU A 42 2.90 4.91 2.71
C LEU A 42 3.09 6.26 2.02
N GLU A 43 2.93 7.37 2.75
CA GLU A 43 3.15 8.73 2.22
C GLU A 43 4.60 8.94 1.82
N GLU A 44 5.56 8.56 2.67
CA GLU A 44 6.99 8.58 2.34
C GLU A 44 7.29 7.74 1.09
N ALA A 45 6.76 6.52 1.01
CA ALA A 45 6.97 5.66 -0.15
C ALA A 45 6.37 6.23 -1.45
N ILE A 46 5.24 6.94 -1.36
CA ILE A 46 4.58 7.62 -2.51
C ILE A 46 5.42 8.82 -2.95
N GLU A 47 5.95 9.61 -2.00
CA GLU A 47 6.79 10.77 -2.27
C GLU A 47 8.12 10.37 -2.92
N MET A 48 8.78 9.32 -2.41
CA MET A 48 10.05 8.81 -2.96
C MET A 48 9.93 8.36 -4.43
N ARG A 49 8.73 8.00 -4.88
CA ARG A 49 8.45 7.54 -6.25
C ARG A 49 7.90 8.63 -7.16
N GLU A 50 7.80 9.86 -6.66
CA GLU A 50 7.22 11.02 -7.37
C GLU A 50 5.78 10.83 -7.86
N LEU A 51 5.04 9.86 -7.29
CA LEU A 51 3.68 9.51 -7.72
C LEU A 51 2.66 10.63 -7.43
N GLY A 52 2.99 11.55 -6.52
CA GLY A 52 2.21 12.73 -6.23
C GLY A 52 2.44 13.91 -7.18
N ARG A 53 3.49 13.89 -8.01
CA ARG A 53 3.90 15.05 -8.85
C ARG A 53 3.30 15.08 -10.26
N LEU A 54 2.57 14.05 -10.70
CA LEU A 54 1.82 14.07 -11.98
C LEU A 54 0.52 14.88 -11.92
N LYS A 55 0.35 15.69 -10.87
CA LYS A 55 -0.70 16.71 -10.77
C LYS A 55 -0.11 18.07 -11.15
N ALA A 56 0.26 18.24 -12.42
CA ALA A 56 0.60 19.52 -13.04
C ALA A 56 -0.14 19.64 -14.38
#